data_AF-A0A918Y1Y3-F1
#
_entry.id   AF-A0A918Y1Y3-F1
#
_cell.length_a   1.000
_cell.length_b   1.000
_cell.length_c   1.000
_cell.angle_alpha   90.00
_cell.angle_beta   90.00
_cell.angle_gamma   90.00
#
_symmetry.space_group_name_H-M   'P 1'
#
loop_
_entity.id
_entity.type
_entity.pdbx_description
1 polymer ?
#
loop_
_entity_poly.entity_id
_entity_poly.type
_entity_poly.pdbx_seq_one_letter_code
_entity_poly.pdbx_strand_id
1 'polypeptide(L)'
;MATQPRRARRRQGELEGQVLGALREADGPVTAAWVQERLGGDLAYTTVVTILTRLLAKDVVSRERRGRSFVWTPTADVARLAALRMRRLLDGERDRDAVLTSFVTALPPHDEQVLRALLEVADTEAGTPERGAPLGQQGRGQHARGQHAPGQDAPARRSFGTAAGETDT
;
A
#
# COMPACT_ATOMS: atom_id res chain seq x y z
N MET A 1 7.35 27.13 -30.33
CA MET A 1 8.24 26.02 -29.89
C MET A 1 7.56 25.29 -28.74
N ALA A 2 7.52 23.95 -28.81
CA ALA A 2 7.23 22.93 -27.79
C ALA A 2 5.91 22.95 -26.99
N THR A 3 5.08 21.91 -27.16
CA THR A 3 4.34 21.22 -26.08
C THR A 3 3.97 19.79 -26.56
N GLN A 4 4.91 18.83 -26.44
CA GLN A 4 4.67 17.39 -26.60
C GLN A 4 4.47 16.55 -25.30
N PRO A 5 4.18 17.09 -24.10
CA PRO A 5 4.20 16.30 -22.86
C PRO A 5 3.05 15.28 -22.75
N ARG A 6 1.90 15.50 -23.40
CA ARG A 6 0.72 14.62 -23.28
C ARG A 6 0.88 13.27 -23.99
N ARG A 7 1.49 13.26 -25.19
CA ARG A 7 1.73 12.01 -25.94
C ARG A 7 2.79 11.14 -25.28
N ALA A 8 3.87 11.76 -24.78
CA ALA A 8 4.91 11.06 -24.04
C ALA A 8 4.37 10.42 -22.76
N ARG A 9 3.52 11.13 -21.99
CA ARG A 9 2.89 10.57 -20.78
C ARG A 9 1.94 9.40 -21.06
N ARG A 10 1.17 9.46 -22.16
CA ARG A 10 0.30 8.33 -22.57
C ARG A 10 1.12 7.11 -22.94
N ARG A 11 2.11 7.27 -23.83
CA ARG A 11 3.04 6.18 -24.20
C ARG A 11 3.76 5.58 -23.00
N GLN A 12 4.14 6.42 -22.04
CA GLN A 12 4.76 5.99 -20.78
C GLN A 12 3.80 5.16 -19.93
N GLY A 13 2.55 5.60 -19.80
CA GLY A 13 1.52 4.88 -19.04
C GLY A 13 1.13 3.55 -19.69
N GLU A 14 1.08 3.50 -21.02
CA GLU A 14 0.87 2.27 -21.81
C GLU A 14 1.99 1.26 -21.52
N LEU A 15 3.26 1.69 -21.58
CA LEU A 15 4.41 0.81 -21.35
C LEU A 15 4.49 0.30 -19.90
N GLU A 16 4.15 1.14 -18.91
CA GLU A 16 4.00 0.69 -17.52
C GLU A 16 2.92 -0.39 -17.37
N GLY A 17 1.80 -0.24 -18.08
CA GLY A 17 0.74 -1.25 -18.12
C GLY A 17 1.20 -2.56 -18.73
N GLN A 18 1.92 -2.51 -19.85
CA GLN A 18 2.48 -3.68 -20.52
C GLN A 18 3.50 -4.43 -19.66
N VAL A 19 4.44 -3.71 -19.03
CA VAL A 19 5.43 -4.32 -18.11
C VAL A 19 4.74 -5.02 -16.95
N LEU A 20 3.74 -4.40 -16.33
CA LEU A 20 2.97 -5.03 -15.26
C LEU A 20 2.14 -6.23 -15.74
N GLY A 21 1.63 -6.17 -16.97
CA GLY A 21 0.95 -7.30 -17.61
C GLY A 21 1.89 -8.50 -17.74
N ALA A 22 3.07 -8.29 -18.32
CA ALA A 22 4.09 -9.32 -18.47
C ALA A 22 4.51 -9.92 -17.12
N LEU A 23 4.74 -9.09 -16.10
CA LEU A 23 5.09 -9.56 -14.76
C LEU A 23 4.02 -10.44 -14.10
N ARG A 24 2.74 -10.22 -14.42
CA ARG A 24 1.62 -11.04 -13.87
C ARG A 24 1.50 -12.41 -14.53
N GLU A 25 1.95 -12.54 -15.78
CA GLU A 25 1.95 -13.82 -16.48
C GLU A 25 3.11 -14.73 -16.04
N ALA A 26 4.09 -14.18 -15.33
CA ALA A 26 5.18 -14.96 -14.79
C ALA A 26 4.74 -15.79 -13.58
N ASP A 27 5.10 -17.07 -13.56
CA ASP A 27 4.86 -17.98 -12.43
C ASP A 27 5.76 -17.71 -11.21
N GLY A 28 6.56 -16.64 -11.24
CA GLY A 28 7.49 -16.29 -10.17
C GLY A 28 8.35 -15.05 -10.47
N PRO A 29 9.37 -14.76 -9.65
CA PRO A 29 10.25 -13.62 -9.84
C PRO A 29 11.06 -13.72 -11.15
N VAL A 30 11.00 -12.69 -11.99
CA VAL A 30 11.61 -12.68 -13.34
C VAL A 30 12.61 -11.55 -13.53
N THR A 31 13.56 -11.71 -14.45
CA THR A 31 14.59 -10.70 -14.73
C THR A 31 14.06 -9.60 -15.64
N ALA A 32 14.74 -8.45 -15.68
CA ALA A 32 14.43 -7.39 -16.65
C ALA A 32 14.61 -7.85 -18.11
N ALA A 33 15.52 -8.80 -18.36
CA ALA A 33 15.71 -9.40 -19.69
C ALA A 33 14.48 -10.23 -20.10
N TRP A 34 13.94 -11.04 -19.19
CA TRP A 34 12.71 -11.79 -19.45
C TRP A 34 11.53 -10.87 -19.79
N VAL A 35 11.37 -9.76 -19.06
CA VAL A 35 10.33 -8.76 -19.35
C VAL A 35 10.56 -8.12 -20.73
N GLN A 36 11.81 -7.82 -21.09
CA GLN A 36 12.16 -7.27 -22.40
C GLN A 36 11.78 -8.23 -23.54
N GLU A 37 12.12 -9.51 -23.40
CA GLU A 37 11.78 -10.56 -24.37
C GLU A 37 10.25 -10.69 -24.52
N ARG A 38 9.52 -10.70 -23.40
CA ARG A 38 8.05 -10.80 -23.41
C ARG A 38 7.36 -9.63 -24.10
N LEU A 39 7.98 -8.45 -24.07
CA LEU A 39 7.50 -7.22 -24.73
C LEU A 39 7.90 -7.11 -26.22
N GLY A 40 8.52 -8.14 -26.79
CA GLY A 40 8.83 -8.21 -28.22
C GLY A 40 10.25 -7.78 -28.58
N GLY A 41 11.17 -7.63 -27.63
CA GLY A 41 12.62 -7.48 -27.88
C GLY A 41 13.09 -6.14 -28.47
N ASP A 42 12.23 -5.42 -29.18
CA ASP A 42 12.54 -4.11 -29.79
C ASP A 42 12.75 -2.99 -28.77
N LEU A 43 12.34 -3.22 -27.53
CA LEU A 43 12.52 -2.28 -26.44
C LEU A 43 13.92 -2.39 -25.86
N ALA A 44 14.63 -1.28 -25.75
CA ALA A 44 15.95 -1.26 -25.10
C ALA A 44 15.88 -1.74 -23.65
N TYR A 45 16.85 -2.57 -23.23
CA TYR A 45 16.96 -3.10 -21.86
C TYR A 45 16.90 -2.01 -20.79
N THR A 46 17.61 -0.89 -21.01
CA THR A 46 17.63 0.25 -20.08
C THR A 46 16.26 0.90 -19.92
N THR A 47 15.43 0.89 -20.96
CA THR A 47 14.05 1.39 -20.90
C THR A 47 13.21 0.50 -19.98
N VAL A 48 13.34 -0.83 -20.10
CA VAL A 48 12.67 -1.79 -19.20
C VAL A 48 13.09 -1.56 -17.76
N VAL A 49 14.40 -1.47 -17.49
CA VAL A 49 14.93 -1.17 -16.15
C VAL A 49 14.40 0.16 -15.61
N THR A 50 14.32 1.19 -16.46
CA THR A 50 13.80 2.51 -16.08
C THR A 50 12.31 2.46 -15.75
N ILE A 51 11.52 1.69 -16.49
CA ILE A 51 10.09 1.47 -16.19
C ILE A 51 9.93 0.72 -14.87
N LEU A 52 10.65 -0.40 -14.70
CA LEU A 52 10.61 -1.22 -13.48
C LEU A 52 11.01 -0.42 -12.23
N THR A 53 12.03 0.43 -12.33
CA THR A 53 12.45 1.31 -11.23
C THR A 53 11.38 2.34 -10.88
N ARG A 54 10.67 2.88 -11.88
CA ARG A 54 9.54 3.80 -11.65
C ARG A 54 8.31 3.09 -11.08
N LEU A 55 8.10 1.83 -11.42
CA LEU A 55 7.07 1.00 -10.82
C LEU A 55 7.42 0.66 -9.37
N LEU A 56 8.68 0.41 -9.07
CA LEU A 56 9.16 0.20 -7.70
C LEU A 56 8.95 1.44 -6.84
N ALA A 57 9.23 2.64 -7.37
CA ALA A 57 8.96 3.90 -6.67
C ALA A 57 7.46 4.19 -6.44
N LYS A 58 6.57 3.38 -7.04
CA LYS A 58 5.12 3.44 -6.82
C LYS A 58 4.62 2.28 -5.93
N ASP A 59 5.52 1.46 -5.41
CA ASP A 59 5.25 0.26 -4.62
C ASP A 59 4.37 -0.77 -5.36
N VAL A 60 4.40 -0.79 -6.69
CA VAL A 60 3.58 -1.75 -7.48
C VAL A 60 4.36 -2.97 -7.96
N VAL A 61 5.68 -2.95 -7.84
CA VAL A 61 6.58 -4.10 -8.04
C VAL A 61 7.59 -4.12 -6.91
N SER A 62 8.04 -5.31 -6.52
CA SER A 62 9.21 -5.49 -5.67
C SER A 62 10.39 -6.00 -6.50
N ARG A 63 11.60 -5.82 -5.97
CA ARG A 63 12.81 -6.41 -6.55
C ARG A 63 13.63 -7.11 -5.49
N GLU A 64 14.28 -8.18 -5.88
CA GLU A 64 15.24 -8.91 -5.06
C GLU A 64 16.55 -9.08 -5.85
N ARG A 65 17.69 -8.97 -5.18
CA ARG A 65 18.98 -9.19 -5.81
C ARG A 65 19.22 -10.70 -5.93
N ARG A 66 19.40 -11.18 -7.16
CA ARG A 66 19.75 -12.58 -7.45
C ARG A 66 21.10 -12.61 -8.18
N GLY A 67 22.16 -12.87 -7.43
CA GLY A 67 23.54 -12.81 -7.93
C GLY A 67 23.93 -11.40 -8.39
N ARG A 68 24.17 -11.24 -9.70
CA ARG A 68 24.56 -9.97 -10.35
C ARG A 68 23.38 -9.18 -10.93
N SER A 69 22.18 -9.73 -10.91
CA SER A 69 20.98 -9.09 -11.46
C SER A 69 19.88 -8.93 -10.40
N PHE A 70 18.82 -8.22 -10.78
CA PHE A 70 17.59 -8.14 -9.99
C PHE A 70 16.51 -8.99 -10.64
N VAL A 71 15.77 -9.72 -9.81
CA VAL A 71 14.47 -10.29 -10.18
C VAL A 71 13.36 -9.39 -9.66
N TRP A 72 12.26 -9.35 -10.39
CA TRP A 72 11.14 -8.45 -10.18
C TRP A 72 9.88 -9.28 -10.01
N THR A 73 9.05 -8.87 -9.07
CA THR A 73 7.78 -9.51 -8.76
C THR A 73 6.70 -8.43 -8.77
N PRO A 74 5.55 -8.64 -9.43
CA PRO A 74 4.43 -7.73 -9.27
C PRO A 74 3.98 -7.78 -7.80
N THR A 75 3.74 -6.63 -7.18
CA THR A 75 3.01 -6.64 -5.91
C THR A 75 1.56 -7.00 -6.19
N ALA A 76 0.86 -7.55 -5.20
CA ALA A 76 -0.58 -7.82 -5.29
C ALA A 76 -1.43 -6.54 -5.50
N ASP A 77 -0.82 -5.35 -5.51
CA ASP A 77 -1.52 -4.08 -5.33
C ASP A 77 -1.88 -3.34 -6.64
N VAL A 78 -2.35 -4.10 -7.63
CA VAL A 78 -2.81 -3.55 -8.91
C VAL A 78 -4.06 -2.68 -8.72
N ALA A 79 -4.91 -3.03 -7.75
CA ALA A 79 -6.05 -2.23 -7.34
C ALA A 79 -5.61 -0.83 -6.87
N ARG A 80 -4.55 -0.72 -6.04
CA ARG A 80 -3.98 0.57 -5.67
C ARG A 80 -3.42 1.33 -6.85
N LEU A 81 -2.82 0.68 -7.84
CA LEU A 81 -2.38 1.39 -9.05
C LEU A 81 -3.55 2.00 -9.83
N ALA A 82 -4.64 1.24 -10.00
CA ALA A 82 -5.84 1.74 -10.64
C ALA A 82 -6.42 2.93 -9.85
N ALA A 83 -6.51 2.80 -8.52
CA ALA A 83 -6.96 3.88 -7.63
C ALA A 83 -6.05 5.13 -7.72
N LEU A 84 -4.73 4.96 -7.74
CA LEU A 84 -3.76 6.06 -7.90
C LEU A 84 -3.92 6.77 -9.25
N ARG A 85 -4.27 6.05 -10.32
CA ARG A 85 -4.54 6.63 -11.64
C ARG A 85 -5.85 7.43 -11.63
N MET A 86 -6.90 6.88 -11.05
CA MET A 86 -8.19 7.59 -10.88
C MET A 86 -8.00 8.88 -10.07
N ARG A 87 -7.26 8.83 -8.96
CA ARG A 87 -6.95 10.01 -8.14
C ARG A 87 -6.21 11.09 -8.92
N ARG A 88 -5.20 10.71 -9.72
CA ARG A 88 -4.45 11.68 -10.54
C ARG A 88 -5.29 12.34 -11.63
N LEU A 89 -6.30 11.64 -12.16
CA LEU A 89 -7.23 12.24 -13.11
C LEU A 89 -8.06 13.32 -12.41
N LEU A 90 -8.60 13.02 -11.22
CA LEU A 90 -9.33 13.98 -10.40
C LEU A 90 -8.46 15.18 -9.97
N ASP A 91 -7.19 14.94 -9.62
CA ASP A 91 -6.29 16.01 -9.17
C ASP A 91 -6.00 17.06 -10.24
N GLY A 92 -6.08 16.68 -11.52
CA GLY A 92 -5.82 17.55 -12.67
C GLY A 92 -7.00 18.38 -13.14
N GLU A 93 -8.20 18.16 -12.60
CA GLU A 93 -9.43 18.82 -13.02
C GLU A 93 -9.80 19.99 -12.09
N ARG A 94 -10.36 21.04 -12.69
CA ARG A 94 -10.74 22.27 -11.96
C ARG A 94 -12.03 22.09 -11.16
N ASP A 95 -12.93 21.25 -11.65
CA ASP A 95 -14.22 20.95 -11.04
C ASP A 95 -14.27 19.46 -10.71
N ARG A 96 -13.83 19.12 -9.50
CA ARG A 96 -13.74 17.74 -9.04
C ARG A 96 -15.13 17.14 -8.78
N ASP A 97 -16.05 17.96 -8.29
CA ASP A 97 -17.39 17.55 -7.93
C ASP A 97 -18.20 17.16 -9.17
N ALA A 98 -18.07 17.92 -10.26
CA ALA A 98 -18.69 17.57 -11.55
C ALA A 98 -18.13 16.24 -12.11
N VAL A 99 -16.82 16.01 -12.00
CA VAL A 99 -16.20 14.77 -12.48
C VAL A 99 -16.64 13.56 -11.65
N LEU A 100 -16.69 13.69 -10.32
CA LEU A 100 -17.18 12.63 -9.44
C LEU A 100 -18.66 12.33 -9.69
N THR A 101 -19.49 13.37 -9.85
CA THR A 101 -20.92 13.21 -10.17
C THR A 101 -21.10 12.45 -11.49
N SER A 102 -20.37 12.85 -12.53
CA SER A 102 -20.40 12.18 -13.83
C SER A 102 -19.91 10.73 -13.75
N PHE A 103 -18.82 10.47 -13.00
CA PHE A 103 -18.28 9.14 -12.79
C PHE A 103 -19.28 8.21 -12.08
N VAL A 104 -19.85 8.65 -10.95
CA VAL A 104 -20.84 7.85 -10.20
C VAL A 104 -22.08 7.58 -11.06
N THR A 105 -22.55 8.56 -11.82
CA THR A 105 -23.70 8.39 -12.74
C THR A 105 -23.43 7.40 -13.86
N ALA A 106 -22.17 7.21 -14.25
CA ALA A 106 -21.75 6.31 -15.32
C ALA A 106 -21.38 4.90 -14.84
N LEU A 107 -21.40 4.62 -13.53
CA LEU A 107 -21.09 3.30 -12.99
C LEU A 107 -22.23 2.31 -13.25
N PRO A 108 -21.90 1.02 -13.50
CA PRO A 108 -22.89 -0.05 -13.44
C PRO A 108 -23.59 -0.09 -12.06
N PRO A 109 -24.89 -0.46 -11.98
CA PRO A 109 -25.62 -0.47 -10.71
C PRO A 109 -24.97 -1.31 -9.61
N HIS A 110 -24.30 -2.41 -9.99
CA HIS A 110 -23.56 -3.26 -9.05
C HIS A 110 -22.34 -2.52 -8.45
N ASP A 111 -21.57 -1.82 -9.29
CA ASP A 111 -20.35 -1.15 -8.85
C ASP A 111 -20.67 0.10 -8.00
N GLU A 112 -21.79 0.78 -8.28
CA GLU A 112 -22.31 1.85 -7.43
C GLU A 112 -22.66 1.33 -6.02
N GLN A 113 -23.34 0.19 -5.92
CA GLN A 113 -23.69 -0.43 -4.64
C GLN A 113 -22.44 -0.82 -3.84
N VAL A 114 -21.45 -1.41 -4.51
CA VAL A 114 -20.16 -1.75 -3.89
C VAL A 114 -19.46 -0.47 -3.39
N LEU A 115 -19.42 0.58 -4.20
CA LEU A 115 -18.79 1.85 -3.81
C LEU A 115 -19.49 2.47 -2.60
N ARG A 116 -20.83 2.45 -2.55
CA ARG A 116 -21.60 2.94 -1.41
C ARG A 116 -21.29 2.18 -0.12
N ALA A 117 -21.30 0.84 -0.18
CA ALA A 117 -20.98 0.00 0.97
C ALA A 117 -19.55 0.25 1.50
N LEU A 118 -18.58 0.44 0.60
CA LEU A 118 -17.20 0.75 0.98
C LEU A 118 -17.07 2.12 1.66
N LEU A 119 -17.83 3.13 1.21
CA LEU A 119 -17.85 4.46 1.83
C LEU A 119 -18.48 4.44 3.23
N GLU A 120 -19.57 3.70 3.41
CA GLU A 120 -20.22 3.53 4.73
C GLU A 120 -19.29 2.86 5.76
N VAL A 121 -18.50 1.88 5.33
CA VAL A 121 -17.47 1.24 6.17
C VAL A 121 -16.35 2.23 6.52
N ALA A 122 -15.87 3.01 5.53
CA ALA A 122 -14.83 4.01 5.76
C ALA A 122 -15.27 5.12 6.72
N ASP A 123 -16.53 5.56 6.65
CA ASP A 123 -17.12 6.53 7.56
C ASP A 123 -17.24 5.96 8.99
N THR A 124 -17.54 4.67 9.12
CA THR A 124 -17.63 3.98 10.41
C THR A 124 -16.25 3.81 11.07
N GLU A 125 -15.20 3.54 10.29
CA GLU A 125 -13.82 3.47 10.81
C GLU A 125 -13.24 4.85 11.15
N ALA A 126 -13.61 5.89 10.41
CA ALA A 126 -13.26 7.28 10.73
C ALA A 126 -14.00 7.81 11.97
N GLY A 127 -15.18 7.24 12.25
CA GLY A 127 -15.96 7.47 13.45
C GLY A 127 -15.68 6.45 14.56
N THR A 128 -14.43 6.31 15.04
CA THR A 128 -14.27 5.72 16.39
C THR A 128 -14.98 6.66 17.37
N PRO A 129 -16.07 6.22 18.03
CA PRO A 129 -16.75 7.09 18.96
C PRO A 129 -15.81 7.30 20.13
N GLU A 130 -15.52 8.56 20.46
CA GLU A 130 -15.18 8.91 21.83
C GLU A 130 -16.32 8.38 22.70
N ARG A 131 -16.12 7.19 23.25
CA ARG A 131 -16.87 6.69 24.39
C ARG A 131 -16.65 7.73 25.47
N GLY A 132 -17.60 8.65 25.56
CA GLY A 132 -17.86 9.42 26.77
C GLY A 132 -18.06 8.40 27.88
N ALA A 133 -16.96 8.03 28.53
CA ALA A 133 -17.00 7.41 29.82
C ALA A 133 -17.84 8.31 30.71
N PRO A 134 -18.89 7.81 31.38
CA PRO A 134 -19.48 8.57 32.46
C PRO A 134 -18.40 8.66 33.53
N LEU A 135 -17.74 9.82 33.61
CA LEU A 135 -16.92 10.17 34.77
C LEU A 135 -17.86 10.26 35.96
N GLY A 136 -18.00 9.15 36.65
CA GLY A 136 -18.41 9.12 38.04
C GLY A 136 -17.41 9.93 38.86
N GLN A 137 -17.82 11.13 39.23
CA GLN A 137 -17.36 11.85 40.42
C GLN A 137 -18.63 12.33 41.12
N GLN A 138 -18.88 12.19 42.42
CA GLN A 138 -18.18 11.59 43.53
C GLN A 138 -19.20 11.65 44.68
N GLY A 139 -19.36 10.56 45.42
CA GLY A 139 -20.08 10.58 46.68
C GLY A 139 -19.32 11.41 47.71
N ARG A 140 -20.00 12.36 48.36
CA ARG A 140 -19.62 12.84 49.69
C ARG A 140 -19.95 11.72 50.68
N GLY A 141 -18.93 11.33 51.44
CA GLY A 141 -18.89 10.06 52.14
C GLY A 141 -19.67 9.98 53.45
N GLN A 142 -19.65 8.77 54.01
CA GLN A 142 -19.62 8.51 55.45
C GLN A 142 -19.50 6.99 55.74
N HIS A 143 -18.57 6.67 56.65
CA HIS A 143 -18.45 5.45 57.48
C HIS A 143 -18.15 4.10 56.78
N ALA A 144 -17.39 3.16 57.31
CA ALA A 144 -16.43 3.06 58.42
C ALA A 144 -15.85 1.63 58.38
N ARG A 145 -14.63 1.48 58.92
CA ARG A 145 -14.04 0.27 59.56
C ARG A 145 -13.61 -0.95 58.71
N GLY A 146 -12.43 -1.45 59.11
CA GLY A 146 -11.98 -2.84 58.94
C GLY A 146 -10.68 -2.94 58.14
N GLN A 147 -9.52 -2.62 58.72
CA GLN A 147 -8.58 -3.60 59.28
C GLN A 147 -8.08 -4.66 58.26
N HIS A 148 -6.79 -4.55 57.88
CA HIS A 148 -5.71 -5.53 58.08
C HIS A 148 -4.68 -5.42 56.93
N ALA A 149 -3.43 -5.13 57.29
CA ALA A 149 -2.23 -5.23 56.45
C ALA A 149 -1.57 -6.62 56.69
N PRO A 150 -0.33 -6.94 56.23
CA PRO A 150 0.47 -6.51 55.06
C PRO A 150 1.06 -7.73 54.28
N GLY A 151 1.86 -7.47 53.23
CA GLY A 151 2.80 -8.46 52.64
C GLY A 151 3.12 -8.14 51.18
N GLN A 152 4.14 -7.31 50.88
CA GLN A 152 5.54 -7.71 50.65
C GLN A 152 5.67 -8.94 49.73
N ASP A 153 6.02 -8.74 48.45
CA ASP A 153 7.42 -8.84 48.00
C ASP A 153 7.53 -8.63 46.49
N ALA A 154 8.46 -7.76 46.09
CA ALA A 154 9.16 -7.84 44.81
C ALA A 154 10.41 -8.73 45.04
N PRO A 155 11.41 -8.87 44.13
CA PRO A 155 11.48 -8.67 42.68
C PRO A 155 12.21 -9.85 41.95
N ALA A 156 12.68 -9.57 40.72
CA ALA A 156 13.93 -10.11 40.12
C ALA A 156 13.84 -11.51 39.45
N ARG A 157 14.57 -11.89 38.39
CA ARG A 157 15.75 -11.43 37.62
C ARG A 157 15.59 -12.03 36.18
N ARG A 158 16.10 -11.48 35.07
CA ARG A 158 17.50 -11.52 34.57
C ARG A 158 18.10 -12.94 34.67
N SER A 159 18.76 -13.58 33.71
CA SER A 159 19.60 -13.17 32.58
C SER A 159 20.13 -14.47 31.91
N PHE A 160 20.93 -14.29 30.85
CA PHE A 160 22.00 -15.19 30.32
C PHE A 160 21.55 -16.32 29.38
N GLY A 161 22.28 -16.64 28.31
CA GLY A 161 23.60 -16.24 27.78
C GLY A 161 23.64 -16.58 26.27
N THR A 162 24.48 -15.97 25.44
CA THR A 162 25.92 -16.29 25.24
C THR A 162 26.09 -17.74 24.75
N ALA A 163 26.75 -18.12 23.66
CA ALA A 163 27.90 -17.62 22.91
C ALA A 163 27.84 -18.23 21.48
N ALA A 164 28.41 -17.62 20.44
CA ALA A 164 29.79 -17.79 19.96
C ALA A 164 30.11 -19.17 19.33
N GLY A 165 30.85 -19.12 18.23
CA GLY A 165 31.44 -20.24 17.48
C GLY A 165 31.40 -19.92 15.98
N GLU A 166 32.36 -19.15 15.46
CA GLU A 166 33.59 -19.66 14.80
C GLU A 166 33.27 -20.27 13.42
N THR A 167 33.68 -19.63 12.31
CA THR A 167 34.94 -19.86 11.56
C THR A 167 35.12 -21.35 11.22
N ASP A 168 35.46 -21.80 10.03
CA ASP A 168 36.31 -21.28 8.98
C ASP A 168 36.21 -22.26 7.79
N THR A 169 36.84 -21.89 6.68
CA THR A 169 37.15 -22.64 5.44
C THR A 169 36.23 -22.37 4.25
#